data_AF-A0A8T5S0C7-F1
#
_entry.id   AF-A0A8T5S0C7-F1
#
_cell.length_a   1.000
_cell.length_b   1.000
_cell.length_c   1.000
_cell.angle_alpha   90.00
_cell.angle_beta   90.00
_cell.angle_gamma   90.00
#
_symmetry.space_group_name_H-M   'P 1'
#
loop_
_entity.id
_entity.type
_entity.pdbx_description
1 polymer ?
#
loop_
_entity_poly.entity_id
_entity_poly.type
_entity_poly.pdbx_seq_one_letter_code
_entity_poly.pdbx_strand_id
1 'polypeptide(L)'
;NYFSLAHIDDWLSVIRKEKKAEDWFPIIMVGGKADLANEREVGTQEGRQIAKSQGFDGFIECSSKSGENVEKTFKALTRLMTFKL
;
A
#
# COMPACT_ATOMS: atom_id res chain seq x y z
N ASN A 1 10.46 0.42 -7.74
CA ASN A 1 11.70 -0.39 -7.78
C ASN A 1 11.40 -1.74 -7.18
N TYR A 2 11.78 -2.84 -7.84
CA TYR A 2 11.58 -4.21 -7.35
C TYR A 2 12.22 -4.49 -6.00
N PHE A 3 13.36 -3.86 -5.70
CA PHE A 3 14.05 -3.98 -4.42
C PHE A 3 13.15 -3.60 -3.23
N SER A 4 12.34 -2.56 -3.35
CA SER A 4 11.42 -2.18 -2.27
C SER A 4 10.28 -3.20 -2.08
N LEU A 5 9.90 -3.93 -3.13
CA LEU A 5 8.86 -4.96 -3.07
C LEU A 5 9.35 -6.24 -2.39
N ALA A 6 10.64 -6.57 -2.57
CA ALA A 6 11.25 -7.76 -1.95
C ALA A 6 11.18 -7.74 -0.41
N HIS A 7 11.07 -6.56 0.19
CA HIS A 7 11.01 -6.38 1.64
C HIS A 7 9.59 -6.36 2.22
N ILE A 8 8.54 -6.54 1.41
CA ILE A 8 7.15 -6.47 1.89
C ILE A 8 6.90 -7.45 3.05
N ASP A 9 7.42 -8.67 2.96
CA ASP A 9 7.24 -9.68 4.01
C ASP A 9 7.96 -9.28 5.31
N ASP A 10 9.14 -8.64 5.21
CA ASP A 10 9.87 -8.11 6.35
C ASP A 10 9.05 -7.04 7.08
N TRP A 11 8.46 -6.09 6.33
CA TRP A 11 7.60 -5.05 6.89
C TRP A 11 6.35 -5.63 7.57
N LEU A 12 5.73 -6.62 6.93
CA LEU A 12 4.56 -7.30 7.51
C LEU A 12 4.91 -8.06 8.78
N SER A 13 6.12 -8.63 8.88
CA SER A 13 6.56 -9.35 10.07
C SER A 13 6.60 -8.44 11.30
N VAL A 14 7.10 -7.19 11.14
CA VAL A 14 7.14 -6.18 12.21
C VAL A 14 5.72 -5.85 12.67
N ILE A 15 4.82 -5.59 11.73
CA ILE A 15 3.42 -5.26 12.04
C ILE A 15 2.72 -6.42 12.74
N ARG A 16 2.91 -7.65 12.25
CA ARG A 16 2.27 -8.86 12.81
C ARG A 16 2.80 -9.22 14.20
N LYS A 17 4.07 -8.90 14.49
CA LYS A 17 4.69 -9.17 15.79
C LYS A 17 4.07 -8.35 16.92
N GLU A 18 3.72 -7.10 16.64
CA GLU A 18 3.17 -6.17 17.64
C GLU A 18 1.63 -6.29 17.79
N LYS A 19 0.99 -7.02 16.87
CA LYS A 19 -0.46 -7.15 16.77
C LYS A 19 -1.00 -8.24 17.70
N LYS A 20 -2.08 -7.96 18.46
CA LYS A 20 -2.86 -9.00 19.15
C LYS A 20 -3.85 -9.68 18.22
N ALA A 21 -4.28 -10.90 18.57
CA ALA A 21 -5.20 -11.68 17.75
C ALA A 21 -6.54 -10.95 17.50
N GLU A 22 -6.99 -10.12 18.45
CA GLU A 22 -8.25 -9.38 18.33
C GLU A 22 -8.13 -8.10 17.50
N ASP A 23 -6.91 -7.61 17.27
CA ASP A 23 -6.71 -6.32 16.61
C ASP A 23 -7.09 -6.42 15.12
N TRP A 24 -7.70 -5.37 14.58
CA TRP A 24 -7.88 -5.23 13.14
C TRP A 24 -7.47 -3.82 12.72
N PHE A 25 -6.66 -3.73 11.67
CA PHE A 25 -6.31 -2.47 11.04
C PHE A 25 -6.17 -2.70 9.53
N PRO A 26 -6.62 -1.76 8.70
CA PRO A 26 -6.51 -1.87 7.25
C PRO A 26 -5.06 -1.64 6.79
N ILE A 27 -4.65 -2.37 5.76
CA ILE A 27 -3.36 -2.20 5.09
C ILE A 27 -3.61 -1.84 3.62
N ILE A 28 -3.15 -0.68 3.19
CA ILE A 28 -3.14 -0.27 1.78
C ILE A 28 -1.70 -0.19 1.30
N MET A 29 -1.39 -0.84 0.17
CA MET A 29 -0.10 -0.70 -0.49
C MET A 29 -0.09 0.55 -1.37
N VAL A 30 0.95 1.37 -1.20
CA VAL A 30 1.10 2.64 -1.95
C VAL A 30 2.32 2.55 -2.87
N GLY A 31 2.07 2.56 -4.18
CA GLY A 31 3.12 2.68 -5.20
C GLY A 31 3.58 4.12 -5.33
N GLY A 32 4.70 4.47 -4.72
CA GLY A 32 5.24 5.84 -4.74
C GLY A 32 5.89 6.25 -6.08
N LYS A 33 6.20 7.55 -6.19
CA LYS A 33 6.90 8.17 -7.34
C LYS A 33 6.19 7.97 -8.69
N ALA A 34 4.85 7.98 -8.71
CA ALA A 34 4.06 7.82 -9.92
C ALA A 34 4.39 8.86 -11.03
N ASP A 35 4.97 10.00 -10.66
CA ASP A 35 5.46 11.02 -11.58
C ASP A 35 6.63 10.56 -12.48
N LEU A 36 7.36 9.51 -12.09
CA LEU A 36 8.47 8.94 -12.87
C LEU A 36 7.97 7.85 -13.84
N ALA A 37 6.98 8.16 -14.67
CA ALA A 37 6.35 7.18 -15.57
C ALA A 37 7.33 6.51 -16.54
N ASN A 38 8.38 7.23 -16.97
CA ASN A 38 9.42 6.71 -17.87
C ASN A 38 10.45 5.81 -17.17
N GLU A 39 10.53 5.87 -15.84
CA GLU A 39 11.43 5.03 -15.02
C GLU A 39 10.62 3.93 -14.30
N ARG A 40 9.43 3.61 -14.83
CA ARG A 40 8.54 2.62 -14.23
C ARG A 40 9.16 1.24 -14.31
N GLU A 41 9.48 0.70 -13.15
CA GLU A 41 9.91 -0.70 -13.01
C GLU A 41 8.74 -1.65 -12.76
N VAL A 42 7.72 -1.21 -12.02
CA VAL A 42 6.60 -2.07 -11.56
C VAL A 42 5.32 -1.63 -12.26
N GLY A 43 4.63 -2.58 -12.89
CA GLY A 43 3.37 -2.31 -13.58
C GLY A 43 2.20 -2.08 -12.61
N THR A 44 1.22 -1.26 -13.00
CA THR A 44 0.01 -1.05 -12.18
C THR A 44 -0.73 -2.36 -11.89
N GLN A 45 -0.84 -3.25 -12.87
CA GLN A 45 -1.51 -4.54 -12.70
C GLN A 45 -0.73 -5.47 -11.77
N GLU A 46 0.59 -5.47 -11.88
CA GLU A 46 1.49 -6.23 -11.02
C GLU A 46 1.39 -5.76 -9.56
N GLY A 47 1.47 -4.45 -9.31
CA GLY A 47 1.29 -3.89 -7.97
C GLY A 47 -0.06 -4.26 -7.33
N ARG A 48 -1.14 -4.27 -8.13
CA ARG A 48 -2.45 -4.77 -7.68
C ARG A 48 -2.44 -6.26 -7.36
N GLN A 49 -1.76 -7.08 -8.15
CA GLN A 49 -1.65 -8.51 -7.89
C GLN A 49 -0.89 -8.80 -6.60
N ILE A 50 0.22 -8.09 -6.35
CA ILE A 50 1.01 -8.19 -5.12
C ILE A 50 0.16 -7.81 -3.90
N ALA A 51 -0.55 -6.67 -3.97
CA ALA A 51 -1.41 -6.26 -2.87
C ALA A 51 -2.51 -7.30 -2.57
N LYS A 52 -3.11 -7.86 -3.64
CA LYS A 52 -4.12 -8.91 -3.51
C LYS A 52 -3.56 -10.21 -2.94
N SER A 53 -2.38 -10.66 -3.36
CA SER A 53 -1.78 -11.91 -2.87
C SER A 53 -1.37 -11.82 -1.40
N GLN A 54 -0.99 -10.62 -0.93
CA GLN A 54 -0.64 -10.34 0.46
C GLN A 54 -1.86 -10.08 1.37
N GLY A 55 -3.06 -10.03 0.79
CA GLY A 55 -4.30 -9.77 1.53
C GLY A 55 -4.47 -8.32 1.98
N PHE A 56 -3.89 -7.36 1.26
CA PHE A 56 -4.05 -5.94 1.53
C PHE A 56 -5.42 -5.44 1.07
N ASP A 57 -5.97 -4.46 1.78
CA ASP A 57 -7.28 -3.87 1.53
C ASP A 57 -7.31 -2.93 0.30
N GLY A 58 -6.14 -2.59 -0.26
CA GLY A 58 -6.06 -1.79 -1.46
C GLY A 58 -4.65 -1.60 -2.02
N PHE A 59 -4.62 -1.08 -3.26
CA PHE A 59 -3.42 -0.60 -3.93
C PHE A 59 -3.70 0.75 -4.59
N ILE A 60 -2.83 1.74 -4.34
CA ILE A 60 -2.93 3.09 -4.90
C ILE A 60 -1.55 3.54 -5.36
N GLU A 61 -1.44 4.05 -6.58
CA GLU A 61 -0.23 4.74 -7.04
C GLU A 61 -0.30 6.21 -6.67
N CYS A 62 0.80 6.77 -6.19
CA CYS A 62 0.86 8.09 -5.59
C CYS A 62 2.17 8.79 -5.95
N SER A 63 2.14 10.11 -6.08
CA SER A 63 3.33 10.94 -6.13
C SER A 63 3.27 12.02 -5.05
N SER A 64 4.18 11.94 -4.10
CA SER A 64 4.38 13.00 -3.10
C SER A 64 4.94 14.29 -3.72
N LYS A 65 5.54 14.20 -4.91
CA LYS A 65 6.12 15.36 -5.62
C LYS A 65 5.07 16.17 -6.35
N SER A 66 4.18 15.51 -7.10
CA SER A 66 3.09 16.20 -7.81
C SER A 66 1.82 16.36 -6.97
N GLY A 67 1.71 15.64 -5.85
CA GLY A 67 0.50 15.55 -5.03
C GLY A 67 -0.52 14.53 -5.55
N GLU A 68 -0.23 13.85 -6.66
CA GLU A 68 -1.13 12.87 -7.25
C GLU A 68 -1.48 11.76 -6.25
N ASN A 69 -2.80 11.56 -6.04
CA ASN A 69 -3.38 10.52 -5.18
C ASN A 69 -2.98 10.55 -3.69
N VAL A 70 -2.26 11.57 -3.21
CA VAL A 70 -1.93 11.71 -1.78
C VAL A 70 -3.21 11.77 -0.95
N GLU A 71 -4.10 12.73 -1.25
CA GLU A 71 -5.37 12.89 -0.53
C GLU A 71 -6.26 11.65 -0.67
N LYS A 72 -6.29 11.04 -1.86
CA LYS A 72 -7.06 9.82 -2.14
C LYS A 72 -6.60 8.65 -1.27
N THR A 73 -5.29 8.52 -1.05
CA THR A 73 -4.70 7.46 -0.22
C THR A 73 -5.18 7.57 1.22
N PHE A 74 -5.07 8.76 1.82
CA PHE A 74 -5.53 8.98 3.19
C PHE A 74 -7.04 8.84 3.32
N LYS A 75 -7.83 9.38 2.37
CA LYS A 75 -9.30 9.20 2.37
C LYS A 75 -9.70 7.73 2.29
N ALA A 76 -9.02 6.93 1.47
CA ALA A 76 -9.29 5.50 1.38
C ALA A 76 -9.01 4.79 2.71
N LEU A 77 -7.88 5.08 3.33
CA LEU A 77 -7.51 4.52 4.63
C LEU A 77 -8.51 4.90 5.73
N THR A 78 -8.85 6.19 5.85
CA THR A 78 -9.82 6.68 6.84
C THR A 78 -11.17 5.99 6.67
N ARG A 79 -11.66 5.83 5.43
CA ARG A 79 -12.91 5.12 5.17
C ARG A 79 -12.86 3.69 5.66
N LEU A 80 -11.79 2.94 5.37
CA LEU A 80 -11.64 1.56 5.83
C LEU A 80 -11.67 1.45 7.36
N MET A 81 -11.03 2.39 8.06
CA MET A 81 -11.04 2.43 9.51
C MET A 81 -12.45 2.71 10.07
N THR A 82 -13.20 3.64 9.47
CA THR A 82 -14.54 4.00 9.96
C THR A 82 -15.59 2.91 9.74
N PHE A 83 -15.53 2.14 8.64
CA PHE A 83 -16.53 1.11 8.35
C PHE A 83 -16.48 -0.12 9.27
N LYS A 84 -15.48 -0.21 10.16
CA LYS A 84 -15.23 -1.35 11.05
C LYS A 84 -15.27 -0.99 12.53
N LEU A 85 -15.61 0.27 12.84
CA LEU A 85 -16.04 0.73 14.17
C LEU A 85 -17.56 0.58 14.29
#